data_AF-A0A6J1B3E6-F1
#
_entry.id   AF-A0A6J1B3E6-F1
#
_cell.length_a   1.000
_cell.length_b   1.000
_cell.length_c   1.000
_cell.angle_alpha   90.00
_cell.angle_beta   90.00
_cell.angle_gamma   90.00
#
_symmetry.space_group_name_H-M   'P 1'
#
loop_
_entity.id
_entity.type
_entity.pdbx_description
1 polymer ?
#
loop_
_entity_poly.entity_id
_entity_poly.type
_entity_poly.pdbx_seq_one_letter_code
_entity_poly.pdbx_strand_id
1 'polypeptide(L)'
;MAKLHNKELPKTLQKLETQLEGFKYAYYNFYKSVGERLNNPSKYGFKDATTACCGSGPYGGVYSCGGKRGITEFHLCENPSEYFFFDSYHPSEKAYQQFAELMWSGTTDIVWPYNLKTLFEAKTSNLYDHFIIPSP
;
A
#
# COMPACT_ATOMS: atom_id res chain seq x y z
N MET A 1 14.98 -2.40 -10.57
CA MET A 1 13.69 -3.06 -10.89
C MET A 1 12.49 -2.22 -10.46
N ALA A 2 12.32 -1.88 -9.16
CA ALA A 2 11.13 -1.15 -8.68
C ALA A 2 10.81 0.16 -9.43
N LYS A 3 11.81 1.02 -9.70
CA LYS A 3 11.60 2.28 -10.45
C LYS A 3 11.03 2.07 -11.85
N LEU A 4 11.49 1.03 -12.56
CA LEU A 4 10.98 0.72 -13.90
C LEU A 4 9.56 0.16 -13.84
N HIS A 5 9.30 -0.77 -12.93
CA HIS A 5 7.95 -1.31 -12.71
C HIS A 5 6.93 -0.19 -12.42
N ASN A 6 7.26 0.73 -11.50
CA ASN A 6 6.39 1.84 -11.11
C ASN A 6 6.22 2.90 -12.21
N LYS A 7 7.13 2.94 -13.20
CA LYS A 7 7.01 3.80 -14.38
C LYS A 7 6.09 3.19 -15.44
N GLU A 8 6.12 1.87 -15.61
CA GLU A 8 5.42 1.18 -16.71
C GLU A 8 4.04 0.63 -16.31
N LEU A 9 3.82 0.28 -15.04
CA LEU A 9 2.52 -0.22 -14.57
C LEU A 9 1.37 0.79 -14.79
N PRO A 10 1.50 2.09 -14.44
CA PRO A 10 0.46 3.09 -14.73
C PRO A 10 0.06 3.16 -16.22
N LYS A 11 1.05 3.12 -17.12
CA LYS A 11 0.81 3.16 -18.57
C LYS A 11 0.07 1.92 -19.05
N THR A 12 0.39 0.76 -18.47
CA THR A 12 -0.27 -0.51 -18.77
C THR A 12 -1.72 -0.47 -18.32
N LEU A 13 -2.01 0.06 -17.13
CA LEU A 13 -3.38 0.23 -16.63
C LEU A 13 -4.20 1.16 -17.54
N GLN A 14 -3.64 2.29 -17.97
CA GLN A 14 -4.28 3.19 -18.95
C GLN A 14 -4.56 2.50 -20.28
N LYS A 15 -3.61 1.69 -20.76
CA LYS A 15 -3.81 0.91 -21.99
C LYS A 15 -4.93 -0.12 -21.84
N LEU A 16 -5.03 -0.78 -20.70
CA LEU A 16 -6.10 -1.76 -20.44
C LEU A 16 -7.46 -1.06 -20.36
N GLU A 17 -7.55 0.14 -19.77
CA GLU A 17 -8.77 0.95 -19.73
C GLU A 17 -9.31 1.31 -21.11
N THR A 18 -8.45 1.54 -22.10
CA THR A 18 -8.89 1.81 -23.49
C THR A 18 -9.21 0.55 -24.29
N GLN A 19 -8.71 -0.61 -23.86
CA GLN A 19 -8.85 -1.88 -24.59
C GLN A 19 -9.97 -2.78 -24.07
N LEU A 20 -10.37 -2.62 -22.81
CA LEU A 20 -11.31 -3.51 -22.14
C LEU A 20 -12.52 -2.71 -21.65
N GLU A 21 -13.67 -2.93 -22.29
CA GLU A 21 -14.92 -2.32 -21.88
C GLU A 21 -15.25 -2.68 -20.42
N GLY A 22 -15.57 -1.66 -19.62
CA GLY A 22 -15.89 -1.82 -18.20
C GLY A 22 -14.69 -2.06 -17.29
N PHE A 23 -13.45 -2.11 -17.80
CA PHE A 23 -12.25 -2.18 -16.96
C PHE A 23 -12.10 -0.90 -16.15
N LYS A 24 -11.95 -1.06 -14.84
CA LYS A 24 -11.76 0.02 -13.87
C LYS A 24 -10.61 -0.37 -12.95
N TYR A 25 -9.82 0.61 -12.54
CA TYR A 25 -8.66 0.39 -11.67
C TYR A 25 -8.44 1.57 -10.73
N ALA A 26 -7.87 1.29 -9.57
CA ALA A 26 -7.25 2.29 -8.72
C ALA A 26 -5.78 1.90 -8.57
N TYR A 27 -4.87 2.80 -8.94
CA TYR A 27 -3.44 2.63 -8.76
C TYR A 27 -2.98 3.40 -7.54
N TYR A 28 -2.42 2.68 -6.57
CA TYR A 28 -1.78 3.27 -5.41
C TYR A 28 -0.27 3.38 -5.60
N ASN A 29 0.27 4.60 -5.45
CA ASN A 29 1.70 4.84 -5.52
C ASN A 29 2.39 4.42 -4.20
N PHE A 30 2.49 3.09 -4.02
CA PHE A 30 3.12 2.47 -2.86
C PHE A 30 4.58 2.91 -2.67
N TYR A 31 5.32 3.08 -3.76
CA TYR A 31 6.72 3.52 -3.72
C TYR A 31 6.88 4.91 -3.11
N LYS A 32 6.04 5.88 -3.52
CA LYS A 32 6.00 7.21 -2.89
C LYS A 32 5.61 7.11 -1.43
N SER A 33 4.58 6.33 -1.09
CA SER A 33 4.12 6.18 0.29
C SER A 33 5.20 5.62 1.21
N VAL A 34 5.84 4.52 0.84
CA VAL A 34 6.97 3.95 1.60
C VAL A 34 8.10 4.97 1.72
N GLY A 35 8.50 5.60 0.62
CA GLY A 35 9.58 6.61 0.63
C GLY A 35 9.30 7.78 1.59
N GLU A 36 8.05 8.26 1.66
CA GLU A 36 7.68 9.32 2.60
C GLU A 36 7.83 8.89 4.06
N ARG A 37 7.44 7.64 4.42
CA ARG A 37 7.59 7.12 5.79
C ARG A 37 9.05 6.91 6.15
N LEU A 38 9.84 6.35 5.24
CA LEU A 38 11.27 6.10 5.49
C LEU A 38 12.05 7.41 5.64
N ASN A 39 11.73 8.42 4.82
CA ASN A 39 12.42 9.71 4.87
C ASN A 39 11.91 10.64 5.98
N ASN A 40 10.69 10.45 6.49
CA ASN A 40 10.07 11.32 7.50
C ASN A 40 9.33 10.51 8.58
N PRO A 41 9.97 9.54 9.25
CA PRO A 41 9.29 8.57 10.11
C PRO A 41 8.44 9.21 11.21
N SER A 42 8.96 10.25 11.87
CA SER A 42 8.26 10.95 12.95
C SER A 42 6.95 11.60 12.49
N LYS A 43 6.88 12.10 11.24
CA LYS A 43 5.66 12.66 10.65
C LYS A 43 4.54 11.63 10.57
N TYR A 44 4.90 10.36 10.39
CA TYR A 44 3.96 9.23 10.30
C TYR A 44 3.90 8.43 11.61
N GLY A 45 4.49 8.96 12.69
CA GLY A 45 4.44 8.38 14.04
C GLY A 45 5.38 7.19 14.26
N PHE A 46 6.40 6.99 13.43
CA PHE A 46 7.43 5.98 13.67
C PHE A 46 8.64 6.63 14.37
N LYS A 47 9.21 5.93 15.36
CA LYS A 47 10.48 6.30 15.99
C LYS A 47 11.67 5.74 15.20
N ASP A 48 11.51 4.54 14.63
CA ASP A 48 12.53 3.90 13.81
C ASP A 48 11.94 3.43 12.47
N ALA A 49 12.63 3.74 11.38
CA ALA A 49 12.28 3.26 10.04
C ALA A 49 13.45 2.59 9.30
N THR A 50 14.52 2.25 10.03
CA THR A 50 15.73 1.62 9.50
C THR A 50 15.91 0.21 10.04
N THR A 51 15.56 -0.03 11.31
CA THR A 51 15.69 -1.35 11.94
C THR A 51 14.35 -2.10 11.97
N ALA A 52 14.42 -3.43 11.97
CA ALA A 52 13.27 -4.30 12.16
C ALA A 52 12.94 -4.46 13.66
N CYS A 53 11.64 -4.43 14.00
CA CYS A 53 11.19 -4.74 15.35
C CYS A 53 11.54 -6.17 15.76
N CYS A 54 11.41 -7.13 14.85
CA CYS A 54 11.76 -8.52 15.06
C CYS A 54 12.82 -8.99 14.06
N GLY A 55 14.00 -9.35 14.55
CA GLY A 55 15.05 -9.88 13.69
C GLY A 55 16.40 -10.00 14.38
N SER A 56 17.41 -10.36 13.59
CA SER A 56 18.80 -10.45 14.03
C SER A 56 19.76 -9.94 12.95
N GLY A 57 21.04 -9.77 13.34
CA GLY A 57 22.06 -9.21 12.47
C GLY A 57 21.90 -7.70 12.24
N PRO A 58 22.67 -7.11 11.30
CA PRO A 58 22.61 -5.69 10.99
C PRO A 58 21.18 -5.23 10.69
N TYR A 59 20.71 -4.23 11.45
CA TYR A 59 19.36 -3.66 11.35
C TYR A 59 18.20 -4.67 11.57
N GLY A 60 18.46 -5.86 12.10
CA GLY A 60 17.46 -6.94 12.14
C GLY A 60 17.12 -7.52 10.76
N GLY A 61 18.00 -7.31 9.77
CA GLY A 61 17.74 -7.60 8.36
C GLY A 61 17.98 -9.05 7.91
N VAL A 62 18.35 -9.96 8.81
CA VAL A 62 18.39 -11.40 8.48
C VAL A 62 16.96 -11.88 8.19
N TYR A 63 16.78 -12.73 7.17
CA TYR A 63 15.46 -13.23 6.74
C TYR A 63 14.79 -14.22 7.71
N SER A 64 14.76 -13.88 9.00
CA SER A 64 14.12 -14.62 10.06
C SER A 64 13.86 -13.72 11.26
N CYS A 65 12.74 -13.96 11.94
CA CYS A 65 12.37 -13.41 13.25
C CYS A 65 12.47 -14.52 14.32
N GLY A 66 13.51 -15.36 14.19
CA GLY A 66 13.72 -16.53 15.04
C GLY A 66 12.85 -17.74 14.70
N GLY A 67 13.20 -18.88 15.29
CA GLY A 67 12.45 -20.15 15.28
C GLY A 67 12.41 -20.90 13.93
N LYS A 68 12.19 -20.19 12.82
CA LYS A 68 12.13 -20.75 11.47
C LYS A 68 13.42 -20.44 10.70
N ARG A 69 13.71 -21.26 9.69
CA ARG A 69 14.86 -21.09 8.77
C ARG A 69 16.24 -21.18 9.43
N GLY A 70 16.36 -21.96 10.52
CA GLY A 70 17.65 -22.26 11.15
C GLY A 70 18.28 -21.11 11.96
N ILE A 71 17.61 -19.96 12.05
CA ILE A 71 18.02 -18.84 12.89
C ILE A 71 17.16 -18.87 14.15
N THR A 72 17.79 -19.11 15.30
CA THR A 72 17.10 -19.19 16.60
C THR A 72 17.20 -17.90 17.40
N GLU A 73 18.28 -17.14 17.21
CA GLU A 73 18.49 -15.86 17.88
C GLU A 73 17.78 -14.73 17.14
N PHE A 74 16.99 -13.96 17.88
CA PHE A 74 16.32 -12.76 17.42
C PHE A 74 16.12 -11.81 18.60
N HIS A 75 16.04 -10.52 18.28
CA HIS A 75 15.49 -9.51 19.17
C HIS A 75 14.06 -9.23 18.73
N LEU A 76 13.16 -9.02 19.69
CA LEU A 76 11.81 -8.52 19.48
C LEU A 76 11.66 -7.21 20.27
N CYS A 77 11.24 -6.16 19.59
CA CYS A 77 11.00 -4.86 20.20
C CYS A 77 9.75 -4.87 21.10
N GLU A 78 9.68 -3.97 22.08
CA GLU A 78 8.54 -3.90 23.01
C GLU A 78 7.26 -3.37 22.34
N ASN A 79 7.40 -2.45 21.37
CA ASN A 79 6.26 -1.81 20.71
C ASN A 79 6.43 -1.78 19.18
N PRO A 80 5.83 -2.74 18.44
CA PRO A 80 5.91 -2.78 16.97
C PRO A 80 5.35 -1.53 16.26
N SER A 81 4.48 -0.76 16.92
CA SER A 81 3.89 0.46 16.35
C SER A 81 4.88 1.65 16.31
N GLU A 82 6.04 1.54 16.95
CA GLU A 82 7.10 2.54 16.88
C GLU A 82 8.06 2.30 15.71
N TYR A 83 8.01 1.11 15.10
CA TYR A 83 8.90 0.70 14.01
C TYR A 83 8.13 0.67 12.69
N PHE A 84 8.76 1.16 11.62
CA PHE A 84 8.19 0.99 10.27
C PHE A 84 8.25 -0.46 9.83
N PHE A 85 9.37 -1.15 10.07
CA PHE A 85 9.56 -2.56 9.72
C PHE A 85 9.22 -3.47 10.90
N PHE A 86 8.33 -4.44 10.68
CA PHE A 86 8.09 -5.51 11.66
C PHE A 86 9.21 -6.55 11.61
N ASP A 87 9.59 -7.01 10.42
CA ASP A 87 10.70 -7.93 10.19
C ASP A 87 11.64 -7.41 9.10
N SER A 88 12.56 -8.24 8.62
CA SER A 88 13.56 -7.86 7.60
C SER A 88 13.01 -7.34 6.28
N TYR A 89 11.70 -7.50 5.99
CA TYR A 89 11.08 -7.07 4.73
C TYR A 89 9.72 -6.38 4.91
N HIS A 90 8.92 -6.81 5.88
CA HIS A 90 7.52 -6.41 5.99
C HIS A 90 7.35 -5.19 6.88
N PRO A 91 6.54 -4.19 6.46
CA PRO A 91 6.11 -3.11 7.33
C PRO A 91 5.30 -3.59 8.54
N SER A 92 5.21 -2.77 9.58
CA SER A 92 4.37 -3.01 10.76
C SER A 92 2.88 -2.86 10.45
N GLU A 93 2.04 -3.39 11.34
CA GLU A 93 0.58 -3.23 11.25
C GLU A 93 0.17 -1.76 11.12
N LYS A 94 0.80 -0.86 11.89
CA LYS A 94 0.57 0.59 11.80
C LYS A 94 0.87 1.13 10.40
N ALA A 95 1.96 0.70 9.77
CA ALA A 95 2.28 1.12 8.41
C ALA A 95 1.23 0.61 7.42
N TYR A 96 0.82 -0.65 7.54
CA TYR A 96 -0.23 -1.23 6.71
C TYR A 96 -1.59 -0.54 6.90
N GLN A 97 -1.96 -0.17 8.12
CA GLN A 97 -3.18 0.59 8.39
C GLN A 97 -3.16 1.92 7.64
N GLN A 98 -2.06 2.69 7.74
CA GLN A 98 -1.95 3.96 7.02
C GLN A 98 -1.99 3.77 5.49
N PHE A 99 -1.43 2.68 4.97
CA PHE A 99 -1.53 2.37 3.54
C PHE A 99 -2.96 2.04 3.13
N ALA A 100 -3.68 1.25 3.92
CA ALA A 100 -5.08 0.91 3.67
C ALA A 100 -5.98 2.16 3.68
N GLU A 101 -5.79 3.07 4.63
CA GLU A 101 -6.50 4.35 4.70
C GLU A 101 -6.24 5.21 3.45
N LEU A 102 -5.00 5.28 2.98
CA LEU A 102 -4.66 5.98 1.74
C LEU A 102 -5.26 5.31 0.51
N MET A 103 -5.23 3.98 0.41
CA MET A 103 -5.89 3.26 -0.70
C MET A 103 -7.40 3.52 -0.72
N TRP A 104 -8.03 3.55 0.47
CA TRP A 104 -9.47 3.72 0.62
C TRP A 104 -9.93 5.13 0.24
N SER A 105 -9.33 6.17 0.82
CA SER A 105 -9.81 7.55 0.71
C SER A 105 -8.73 8.59 0.43
N GLY A 106 -7.55 8.15 0.00
CA GLY A 106 -6.45 9.05 -0.36
C GLY A 106 -6.76 9.96 -1.54
N THR A 107 -5.99 11.03 -1.64
CA THR A 107 -6.04 12.03 -2.70
C THR A 107 -5.39 11.53 -4.00
N THR A 108 -5.67 12.23 -5.11
CA THR A 108 -5.23 11.81 -6.45
C THR A 108 -3.71 11.87 -6.67
N ASP A 109 -2.97 12.52 -5.78
CA ASP A 109 -1.50 12.54 -5.81
C ASP A 109 -0.87 11.24 -5.27
N ILE A 110 -1.66 10.36 -4.66
CA ILE A 110 -1.20 9.07 -4.12
C ILE A 110 -2.01 7.87 -4.61
N VAL A 111 -3.31 8.02 -4.86
CA VAL A 111 -4.15 7.00 -5.52
C VAL A 111 -4.89 7.61 -6.70
N TRP A 112 -4.73 7.05 -7.90
CA TRP A 112 -5.35 7.60 -9.11
C TRP A 112 -5.87 6.47 -10.02
N PRO A 113 -6.80 6.74 -10.97
CA PRO A 113 -7.50 8.01 -11.20
C PRO A 113 -8.51 8.39 -10.09
N TYR A 114 -8.91 7.43 -9.27
CA TYR A 114 -9.77 7.60 -8.11
C TYR A 114 -9.33 6.63 -7.01
N ASN A 115 -9.70 6.92 -5.75
CA ASN A 115 -9.46 6.00 -4.63
C ASN A 115 -10.47 4.84 -4.62
N LEU A 116 -10.22 3.82 -3.78
CA LEU A 116 -11.07 2.63 -3.74
C LEU A 116 -12.51 2.95 -3.33
N LYS A 117 -12.72 3.89 -2.40
CA LYS A 117 -14.06 4.34 -2.01
C LYS A 117 -14.84 4.82 -3.23
N THR A 118 -14.30 5.76 -4.00
CA THR A 118 -14.93 6.25 -5.23
C THR A 118 -15.10 5.14 -6.27
N LEU A 119 -14.12 4.25 -6.44
CA LEU A 119 -14.22 3.12 -7.39
C LEU A 119 -15.43 2.21 -7.10
N PHE A 120 -15.64 1.88 -5.82
CA PHE A 120 -16.74 1.02 -5.40
C PHE A 120 -18.08 1.75 -5.33
N GLU A 121 -18.10 3.02 -4.91
CA GLU A 121 -19.32 3.84 -4.83
C GLU A 121 -19.80 4.33 -6.21
N ALA A 122 -18.93 4.42 -7.22
CA ALA A 122 -19.32 4.72 -8.60
C ALA A 122 -20.26 3.65 -9.22
N LYS A 123 -20.48 2.50 -8.54
CA LYS A 123 -21.53 1.54 -8.91
C LYS A 123 -22.94 1.99 -8.49
N THR A 124 -23.09 2.86 -7.49
CA THR A 124 -24.42 3.26 -7.00
C THR A 124 -25.10 4.33 -7.85
N SER A 125 -24.37 5.10 -8.66
CA SER A 125 -24.96 6.15 -9.53
C SER A 125 -25.49 5.60 -10.86
N ASN A 126 -24.92 4.52 -11.39
CA ASN A 126 -25.28 4.02 -12.74
C ASN A 126 -26.43 3.00 -12.73
N LEU A 127 -26.97 2.64 -11.57
CA LEU A 127 -28.13 1.73 -11.47
C LEU A 127 -29.48 2.43 -11.68
N TYR A 128 -29.51 3.77 -11.69
CA TYR A 128 -30.72 4.55 -11.94
C TYR A 128 -30.87 5.05 -13.39
N ASP A 129 -29.80 5.03 -14.18
CA ASP A 129 -29.81 5.54 -15.57
C ASP A 129 -30.24 4.50 -16.62
N HIS A 130 -30.59 3.27 -16.23
CA HIS A 130 -31.04 2.21 -17.15
C HIS A 130 -32.52 1.81 -17.00
N PHE A 131 -33.30 2.51 -16.16
CA PHE A 131 -34.73 2.22 -15.95
C PHE A 131 -35.68 3.36 -16.37
N ILE A 132 -35.28 4.25 -17.28
CA ILE A 132 -36.24 5.10 -17.99
C ILE A 132 -36.84 4.26 -19.13
N ILE A 133 -37.87 3.49 -18.81
CA ILE A 133 -38.78 2.90 -19.79
C ILE A 133 -39.57 4.06 -20.40
N PRO A 134 -39.54 4.33 -21.72
CA PRO A 134 -40.41 5.32 -22.31
C PRO A 134 -41.86 4.81 -22.18
N SER A 135 -42.69 5.54 -21.44
CA SER A 135 -44.13 5.32 -21.40
C SER A 135 -44.75 5.58 -22.78
N PRO A 136 -45.80 4.82 -23.17
CA PRO A 136 -46.46 4.95 -24.47
C PRO A 136 -47.14 6.30 -24.69
#